data_AF-A0A7S4KK09-F1
#
_entry.id   AF-A0A7S4KK09-F1
#
_cell.length_a   1.000
_cell.length_b   1.000
_cell.length_c   1.000
_cell.angle_alpha   90.00
_cell.angle_beta   90.00
_cell.angle_gamma   90.00
#
_symmetry.space_group_name_H-M   'P 1'
#
loop_
_entity.id
_entity.type
_entity.pdbx_description
1 polymer ?
#
loop_
_entity_poly.entity_id
_entity_poly.type
_entity_poly.pdbx_seq_one_letter_code
_entity_poly.pdbx_strand_id
1 'polypeptide(L)'
;MVVNMATNGQIDCTTGTFVTSWGSVSGACWYNSFPAQFFNPSGYWSQVESCSGASECTYSVEYGVTSTTEDATSASWSQTLTDSTETGMEFAKETLTTSVSTSVTQSQSQAYSVSVTKGCSVTCPGDTVVWQWMMDTNEVNFGASTAAMQTPFTTYSCNYLCSNTSQVPLCPPGYCEPDTNCQKCTQDVFVN
;
A
#
# COMPACT_ATOMS: atom_id res chain seq x y z
N MET A 1 23.12 1.80 2.52
CA MET A 1 23.25 1.42 3.95
C MET A 1 24.14 2.45 4.63
N VAL A 2 23.59 3.29 5.49
CA VAL A 2 24.35 4.32 6.22
C VAL A 2 24.76 3.74 7.57
N VAL A 3 26.06 3.75 7.84
CA VAL A 3 26.67 3.20 9.05
C VAL A 3 27.25 4.37 9.84
N ASN A 4 26.76 4.61 11.06
CA ASN A 4 27.35 5.62 11.95
C ASN A 4 28.14 4.93 13.07
N MET A 5 29.34 5.45 13.32
CA MET A 5 30.24 4.99 14.38
C MET A 5 29.80 5.56 15.73
N ALA A 6 29.87 4.76 16.80
CA ALA A 6 29.72 5.28 18.15
C ALA A 6 30.90 6.23 18.47
N THR A 7 30.58 7.46 18.86
CA THR A 7 31.54 8.47 19.34
C THR A 7 32.09 8.06 20.70
N ASN A 8 33.06 7.13 20.74
CA ASN A 8 34.09 7.00 21.78
C ASN A 8 35.10 5.86 21.50
N GLY A 9 35.63 5.81 20.28
CA GLY A 9 36.68 4.87 19.88
C GLY A 9 36.38 4.25 18.53
N GLN A 10 37.36 4.29 17.62
CA GLN A 10 37.28 3.76 16.26
C GLN A 10 36.90 2.27 16.26
N ILE A 11 35.61 1.97 16.06
CA ILE A 11 35.16 0.63 15.67
C ILE A 11 34.99 0.67 14.15
N ASP A 12 35.76 -0.14 13.44
CA ASP A 12 35.59 -0.32 12.00
C ASP A 12 34.36 -1.21 11.75
N CYS A 13 33.29 -0.57 11.30
CA CYS A 13 32.01 -1.23 11.03
C CYS A 13 31.92 -1.82 9.62
N THR A 14 33.03 -1.97 8.89
CA THR A 14 33.04 -2.62 7.57
C THR A 14 33.03 -4.14 7.64
N THR A 15 33.46 -4.74 8.76
CA THR A 15 33.51 -6.21 8.96
C THR A 15 32.92 -6.68 10.30
N GLY A 16 32.25 -5.79 11.04
CA GLY A 16 31.76 -6.06 12.39
C GLY A 16 30.44 -6.82 12.46
N THR A 17 30.19 -7.52 13.57
CA THR A 17 28.90 -8.13 13.89
C THR A 17 27.91 -7.04 14.30
N PHE A 18 26.84 -6.85 13.54
CA PHE A 18 25.83 -5.84 13.82
C PHE A 18 24.82 -6.34 14.86
N VAL A 19 24.46 -5.45 15.79
CA VAL A 19 23.46 -5.70 16.84
C VAL A 19 22.26 -4.77 16.65
N THR A 20 21.09 -5.20 17.11
CA THR A 20 19.79 -4.60 16.76
C THR A 20 19.19 -3.69 17.85
N SER A 21 19.95 -3.25 18.86
CA SER A 21 19.36 -2.61 20.06
C SER A 21 20.13 -1.43 20.67
N TRP A 22 19.46 -0.41 21.16
CA TRP A 22 20.09 0.67 21.95
C TRP A 22 20.38 0.23 23.41
N GLY A 23 21.21 -0.81 23.57
CA GLY A 23 21.46 -1.45 24.86
C GLY A 23 22.94 -1.56 25.21
N SER A 24 23.56 -0.47 25.64
CA SER A 24 24.76 -0.42 26.51
C SER A 24 25.97 -1.32 26.17
N VAL A 25 26.18 -1.70 24.92
CA VAL A 25 27.43 -2.37 24.51
C VAL A 25 28.38 -1.31 23.98
N SER A 26 29.34 -0.88 24.80
CA SER A 26 30.47 -0.08 24.29
C SER A 26 31.22 -0.93 23.25
N GLY A 27 31.36 -0.47 22.01
CA GLY A 27 32.09 -1.23 20.99
C GLY A 27 31.27 -1.82 19.85
N ALA A 28 29.96 -1.57 19.76
CA ALA A 28 29.10 -2.20 18.75
C ALA A 28 28.73 -1.29 17.57
N CYS A 29 28.56 -1.92 16.40
CA CYS A 29 28.02 -1.31 15.18
C CYS A 29 26.51 -1.57 15.10
N TRP A 30 25.76 -0.55 14.70
CA TRP A 30 24.30 -0.58 14.64
C TRP A 30 23.85 -0.22 13.24
N TYR A 31 22.73 -0.81 12.79
CA TYR A 31 22.04 -0.33 11.60
C TYR A 31 21.30 0.97 11.95
N ASN A 32 21.52 2.04 11.17
CA ASN A 32 20.76 3.28 11.38
C ASN A 32 19.33 3.20 10.80
N SER A 33 19.12 2.27 9.87
CA SER A 33 17.88 2.04 9.14
C SER A 33 17.88 0.60 8.68
N PHE A 34 16.75 -0.08 8.87
CA PHE A 34 16.47 -1.34 8.20
C PHE A 34 15.76 -1.02 6.89
N PRO A 35 15.98 -1.78 5.80
CA PRO A 35 15.12 -1.67 4.63
C PRO A 35 13.66 -1.79 5.07
N ALA A 36 12.78 -0.97 4.50
CA ALA A 36 11.35 -1.09 4.76
C ALA A 36 10.91 -2.53 4.51
N GLN A 37 10.03 -3.05 5.36
CA GLN A 37 9.45 -4.39 5.18
C GLN A 37 7.95 -4.25 5.31
N PHE A 38 7.24 -4.90 4.40
CA PHE A 38 5.79 -4.82 4.31
C PHE A 38 5.17 -6.21 4.42
N PHE A 39 4.01 -6.27 5.08
CA PHE A 39 3.27 -7.51 5.27
C PHE A 39 1.79 -7.32 4.99
N ASN A 40 1.20 -8.39 4.47
CA ASN A 40 -0.24 -8.54 4.24
C ASN A 40 -0.84 -7.39 3.43
N PRO A 41 -0.29 -7.04 2.24
CA PRO A 41 -0.96 -6.08 1.37
C PRO A 41 -2.32 -6.63 0.97
N SER A 42 -3.38 -5.94 1.38
CA SER A 42 -4.76 -6.36 1.17
C SER A 42 -5.53 -5.27 0.45
N GLY A 43 -5.94 -5.55 -0.79
CA GLY A 43 -6.74 -4.66 -1.61
C GLY A 43 -8.24 -4.80 -1.31
N TYR A 44 -8.97 -3.69 -1.38
CA TYR A 44 -10.42 -3.67 -1.24
C TYR A 44 -11.05 -2.45 -1.90
N TRP A 45 -12.36 -2.55 -2.14
CA TRP A 45 -13.19 -1.43 -2.59
C TRP A 45 -13.89 -0.78 -1.42
N SER A 46 -13.81 0.54 -1.34
CA SER A 46 -14.52 1.36 -0.37
C SER A 46 -15.48 2.30 -1.08
N GLN A 47 -16.71 2.41 -0.58
CA GLN A 47 -17.67 3.38 -1.10
C GLN A 47 -17.26 4.77 -0.61
N VAL A 48 -17.02 5.69 -1.54
CA VAL A 48 -16.56 7.05 -1.23
C VAL A 48 -17.63 8.12 -1.48
N GLU A 49 -18.58 7.83 -2.36
CA GLU A 49 -19.71 8.73 -2.64
C GLU A 49 -20.91 7.95 -3.18
N SER A 50 -22.11 8.51 -3.02
CA SER A 50 -23.33 8.03 -3.68
C SER A 50 -24.15 9.23 -4.16
N CYS A 51 -24.22 9.42 -5.46
CA CYS A 51 -24.99 10.50 -6.05
C CYS A 51 -26.40 10.03 -6.40
N SER A 52 -27.41 10.82 -6.06
CA SER A 52 -28.79 10.60 -6.47
C SER A 52 -29.43 11.91 -6.93
N GLY A 53 -30.23 11.84 -8.01
CA GLY A 53 -30.98 12.98 -8.54
C GLY A 53 -30.14 14.02 -9.28
N ALA A 54 -28.88 13.70 -9.62
CA ALA A 54 -27.99 14.53 -10.42
C ALA A 54 -27.70 13.83 -11.77
N SER A 55 -27.42 14.58 -12.84
CA SER A 55 -27.02 14.01 -14.13
C SER A 55 -25.58 13.49 -14.15
N GLU A 56 -24.76 13.95 -13.23
CA GLU A 56 -23.34 13.64 -13.11
C GLU A 56 -22.93 13.67 -11.63
N CYS A 57 -21.98 12.80 -11.27
CA CYS A 57 -21.41 12.68 -9.95
C CYS A 57 -19.90 12.98 -10.04
N THR A 58 -19.49 14.17 -9.62
CA THR A 58 -18.06 14.54 -9.57
C THR A 58 -17.59 14.59 -8.12
N TYR A 59 -16.55 13.82 -7.80
CA TYR A 59 -16.00 13.69 -6.45
C TYR A 59 -14.47 13.66 -6.48
N SER A 60 -13.82 14.29 -5.51
CA SER A 60 -12.35 14.24 -5.37
C SER A 60 -11.96 13.18 -4.35
N VAL A 61 -11.40 12.07 -4.83
CA VAL A 61 -10.92 10.97 -3.98
C VAL A 61 -9.51 11.22 -3.46
N GLU A 62 -9.19 10.54 -2.36
CA GLU A 62 -7.87 10.57 -1.75
C GLU A 62 -6.84 9.85 -2.63
N TYR A 63 -5.58 10.25 -2.54
CA TYR A 63 -4.46 9.68 -3.29
C TYR A 63 -3.18 9.78 -2.47
N GLY A 64 -2.48 8.67 -2.34
CA GLY A 64 -1.23 8.59 -1.57
C GLY A 64 -1.29 7.56 -0.45
N VAL A 65 -0.28 7.58 0.42
CA VAL A 65 -0.16 6.68 1.59
C VAL A 65 -0.32 7.42 2.91
N THR A 66 -0.93 6.78 3.90
CA THR A 66 -1.08 7.32 5.26
C THR A 66 0.09 6.98 6.19
N SER A 67 1.13 6.30 5.70
CA SER A 67 2.30 5.98 6.52
C SER A 67 2.94 7.28 7.00
N THR A 68 3.25 7.31 8.30
CA THR A 68 3.89 8.43 8.98
C THR A 68 5.32 8.11 9.39
N THR A 69 5.93 7.06 8.83
CA THR A 69 7.31 6.69 9.12
C THR A 69 8.29 7.68 8.48
N GLU A 70 9.50 7.77 9.02
CA GLU A 70 10.50 8.76 8.58
C GLU A 70 10.86 8.62 7.09
N ASP A 71 10.90 7.38 6.59
CA ASP A 71 11.23 7.05 5.20
C ASP A 71 9.99 6.90 4.30
N ALA A 72 8.78 7.10 4.84
CA ALA A 72 7.54 7.00 4.08
C ALA A 72 7.65 7.85 2.81
N THR A 73 7.19 7.31 1.68
CA THR A 73 7.19 7.97 0.36
C THR A 73 8.56 8.16 -0.31
N SER A 74 9.66 7.77 0.33
CA SER A 74 10.98 7.77 -0.34
C SER A 74 11.01 6.78 -1.49
N ALA A 75 11.87 7.01 -2.49
CA ALA A 75 11.96 6.12 -3.66
C ALA A 75 12.26 4.65 -3.28
N SER A 76 13.13 4.43 -2.29
CA SER A 76 13.44 3.09 -1.78
C SER A 76 12.26 2.45 -1.04
N TRP A 77 11.51 3.26 -0.28
CA TRP A 77 10.31 2.81 0.42
C TRP A 77 9.21 2.42 -0.58
N SER A 78 8.92 3.29 -1.56
CA SER A 78 7.93 3.04 -2.61
C SER A 78 8.28 1.83 -3.47
N GLN A 79 9.57 1.65 -3.80
CA GLN A 79 10.02 0.47 -4.54
C GLN A 79 9.82 -0.81 -3.71
N THR A 80 10.19 -0.79 -2.43
CA THR A 80 10.04 -1.97 -1.57
C THR A 80 8.57 -2.33 -1.35
N LEU A 81 7.69 -1.33 -1.25
CA LEU A 81 6.24 -1.54 -1.19
C LEU A 81 5.71 -2.12 -2.50
N THR A 82 6.20 -1.63 -3.64
CA THR A 82 5.88 -2.16 -4.97
C THR A 82 6.23 -3.63 -5.02
N ASP A 83 7.48 -4.00 -4.76
CA ASP A 83 7.97 -5.37 -4.80
C ASP A 83 7.14 -6.28 -3.87
N SER A 84 6.89 -5.83 -2.63
CA SER A 84 6.07 -6.58 -1.67
C SER A 84 4.66 -6.83 -2.18
N THR A 85 4.05 -5.85 -2.84
CA THR A 85 2.68 -5.95 -3.33
C THR A 85 2.58 -6.81 -4.59
N GLU A 86 3.57 -6.72 -5.50
CA GLU A 86 3.62 -7.54 -6.72
C GLU A 86 3.77 -9.04 -6.40
N THR A 87 4.51 -9.38 -5.35
CA THR A 87 4.75 -10.78 -4.98
C THR A 87 3.54 -11.51 -4.41
N GLY A 88 2.57 -10.78 -3.84
CA GLY A 88 1.37 -11.37 -3.29
C GLY A 88 0.49 -10.35 -2.60
N MET A 89 -0.62 -10.02 -3.24
CA MET A 89 -1.69 -9.20 -2.68
C MET A 89 -2.91 -10.08 -2.38
N GLU A 90 -3.55 -9.85 -1.25
CA GLU A 90 -4.85 -10.46 -0.95
C GLU A 90 -6.00 -9.55 -1.39
N PHE A 91 -7.10 -10.15 -1.82
CA PHE A 91 -8.38 -9.48 -2.04
C PHE A 91 -9.50 -10.41 -1.58
N ALA A 92 -10.44 -9.90 -0.80
CA ALA A 92 -11.55 -10.70 -0.25
C ALA A 92 -11.11 -11.99 0.50
N LYS A 93 -9.94 -11.96 1.16
CA LYS A 93 -9.29 -13.10 1.85
C LYS A 93 -8.76 -14.20 0.92
N GLU A 94 -8.73 -13.95 -0.37
CA GLU A 94 -8.12 -14.83 -1.36
C GLU A 94 -6.85 -14.19 -1.90
N THR A 95 -5.83 -15.01 -2.14
CA THR A 95 -4.58 -14.53 -2.74
C THR A 95 -4.79 -14.33 -4.23
N LEU A 96 -4.43 -13.15 -4.73
CA LEU A 96 -4.44 -12.85 -6.15
C LEU A 96 -3.30 -13.60 -6.85
N THR A 97 -3.50 -13.97 -8.12
CA THR A 97 -2.38 -14.48 -8.92
C THR A 97 -1.30 -13.41 -9.05
N THR A 98 -0.02 -13.81 -9.15
CA THR A 98 1.10 -12.86 -9.28
C THR A 98 0.90 -11.88 -10.43
N SER A 99 0.32 -12.31 -11.56
CA SER A 99 -0.01 -11.43 -12.68
C SER A 99 -1.04 -10.36 -12.31
N VAL A 100 -2.08 -10.73 -11.55
CA VAL A 100 -3.09 -9.78 -11.10
C VAL A 100 -2.50 -8.85 -10.03
N SER A 101 -1.77 -9.37 -9.04
CA SER A 101 -1.07 -8.55 -8.04
C SER A 101 -0.14 -7.53 -8.69
N THR A 102 0.65 -7.95 -9.68
CA THR A 102 1.54 -7.08 -10.45
C THR A 102 0.76 -5.98 -11.17
N SER A 103 -0.28 -6.35 -11.92
CA SER A 103 -1.10 -5.40 -12.67
C SER A 103 -1.78 -4.37 -11.77
N VAL A 104 -2.35 -4.80 -10.63
CA VAL A 104 -3.00 -3.90 -9.68
C VAL A 104 -1.96 -2.99 -9.02
N THR A 105 -0.82 -3.54 -8.62
CA THR A 105 0.28 -2.77 -8.03
C THR A 105 0.76 -1.67 -8.96
N GLN A 106 1.02 -2.01 -10.23
CA GLN A 106 1.47 -1.04 -11.23
C GLN A 106 0.48 0.11 -11.40
N SER A 107 -0.83 -0.18 -11.39
CA SER A 107 -1.88 0.85 -11.51
C SER A 107 -1.92 1.85 -10.36
N GLN A 108 -1.42 1.49 -9.17
CA GLN A 108 -1.44 2.35 -7.98
C GLN A 108 -0.04 2.75 -7.47
N SER A 109 1.04 2.24 -8.08
CA SER A 109 2.42 2.42 -7.63
C SER A 109 2.83 3.87 -7.44
N GLN A 110 2.31 4.78 -8.27
CA GLN A 110 2.58 6.21 -8.16
C GLN A 110 2.06 6.80 -6.84
N ALA A 111 1.03 6.21 -6.22
CA ALA A 111 0.50 6.65 -4.93
C ALA A 111 1.50 6.39 -3.80
N TYR A 112 2.38 5.41 -3.94
CA TYR A 112 3.34 5.04 -2.90
C TYR A 112 4.40 6.12 -2.64
N SER A 113 4.56 7.08 -3.54
CA SER A 113 5.57 8.15 -3.44
C SER A 113 5.02 9.48 -2.96
N VAL A 114 3.76 9.52 -2.49
CA VAL A 114 3.16 10.75 -1.96
C VAL A 114 2.34 10.47 -0.70
N SER A 115 2.36 11.41 0.23
CA SER A 115 1.45 11.38 1.38
C SER A 115 0.02 11.65 0.92
N VAL A 116 -0.97 11.11 1.65
CA VAL A 116 -2.38 11.29 1.29
C VAL A 116 -2.74 12.76 1.10
N THR A 117 -3.30 13.03 -0.07
CA THR A 117 -3.94 14.28 -0.44
C THR A 117 -5.24 13.99 -1.18
N LYS A 118 -6.13 14.98 -1.35
CA LYS A 118 -7.20 14.86 -2.36
C LYS A 118 -6.59 15.12 -3.72
N GLY A 119 -6.43 14.06 -4.52
CA GLY A 119 -5.57 14.11 -5.71
C GLY A 119 -6.25 13.70 -7.01
N CYS A 120 -7.32 12.91 -6.98
CA CYS A 120 -7.97 12.42 -8.20
C CYS A 120 -9.42 12.90 -8.27
N SER A 121 -9.76 13.65 -9.33
CA SER A 121 -11.15 13.94 -9.64
C SER A 121 -11.76 12.74 -10.37
N VAL A 122 -12.84 12.23 -9.81
CA VAL A 122 -13.64 11.14 -10.34
C VAL A 122 -14.94 11.72 -10.86
N THR A 123 -15.32 11.33 -12.07
CA THR A 123 -16.58 11.71 -12.68
C THR A 123 -17.32 10.46 -13.11
N CYS A 124 -18.52 10.27 -12.55
CA CYS A 124 -19.41 9.17 -12.84
C CYS A 124 -20.74 9.70 -13.39
N PRO A 125 -21.51 8.88 -14.12
CA PRO A 125 -22.90 9.19 -14.43
C PRO A 125 -23.72 9.48 -13.17
N GLY A 126 -24.80 10.23 -13.35
CA GLY A 126 -25.85 10.39 -12.34
C GLY A 126 -26.40 9.08 -11.80
N ASP A 127 -26.92 9.10 -10.58
CA ASP A 127 -27.52 7.93 -9.91
C ASP A 127 -26.57 6.73 -9.79
N THR A 128 -25.33 6.98 -9.35
CA THR A 128 -24.30 5.97 -9.16
C THR A 128 -23.68 6.01 -7.76
N VAL A 129 -23.18 4.85 -7.34
CA VAL A 129 -22.27 4.67 -6.22
C VAL A 129 -20.85 4.70 -6.76
N VAL A 130 -20.00 5.52 -6.14
CA VAL A 130 -18.57 5.62 -6.47
C VAL A 130 -17.78 4.77 -5.49
N TRP A 131 -17.06 3.80 -6.03
CA TRP A 131 -16.15 2.94 -5.30
C TRP A 131 -14.71 3.35 -5.59
N GLN A 132 -13.89 3.46 -4.56
CA GLN A 132 -12.45 3.68 -4.67
C GLN A 132 -11.71 2.43 -4.22
N TRP A 133 -10.67 2.07 -4.97
CA TRP A 133 -9.75 1.02 -4.58
C TRP A 133 -8.73 1.54 -3.57
N MET A 134 -8.64 0.83 -2.46
CA MET A 134 -7.72 1.09 -1.35
C MET A 134 -6.92 -0.18 -1.06
N MET A 135 -5.75 -0.01 -0.45
CA MET A 135 -4.93 -1.13 0.00
C MET A 135 -4.44 -0.88 1.41
N ASP A 136 -4.74 -1.80 2.32
CA ASP A 136 -4.16 -1.79 3.66
C ASP A 136 -2.87 -2.61 3.65
N THR A 137 -1.85 -2.14 4.37
CA THR A 137 -0.55 -2.81 4.46
C THR A 137 0.06 -2.52 5.83
N ASN A 138 0.88 -3.44 6.32
CA ASN A 138 1.63 -3.25 7.56
C ASN A 138 3.09 -2.98 7.26
N GLU A 139 3.62 -1.86 7.71
CA GLU A 139 5.05 -1.56 7.70
C GLU A 139 5.70 -2.07 9.00
N VAL A 140 6.81 -2.80 8.89
CA VAL A 140 7.60 -3.21 10.05
C VAL A 140 8.54 -2.09 10.45
N ASN A 141 8.33 -1.60 11.66
CA ASN A 141 9.13 -0.59 12.30
C ASN A 141 9.88 -1.18 13.48
N PHE A 142 11.16 -0.81 13.60
CA PHE A 142 11.97 -1.11 14.76
C PHE A 142 12.04 0.16 15.61
N GLY A 143 11.25 0.22 16.68
CA GLY A 143 11.28 1.36 17.60
C GLY A 143 12.55 1.38 18.47
N ALA A 144 12.51 2.15 19.57
CA ALA A 144 13.59 2.14 20.58
C ALA A 144 13.75 0.78 21.30
N SER A 145 12.82 -0.15 21.11
CA SER A 145 12.88 -1.53 21.61
C SER A 145 13.22 -2.49 20.48
N THR A 146 13.81 -3.65 20.81
CA THR A 146 14.17 -4.71 19.86
C THR A 146 12.97 -5.45 19.24
N ALA A 147 11.74 -5.13 19.65
CA ALA A 147 10.55 -5.76 19.11
C ALA A 147 10.14 -5.09 17.79
N ALA A 148 9.96 -5.91 16.76
CA ALA A 148 9.34 -5.48 15.52
C ALA A 148 7.89 -5.05 15.82
N MET A 149 7.56 -3.80 15.47
CA MET A 149 6.21 -3.26 15.54
C MET A 149 5.63 -3.20 14.13
N GLN A 150 4.42 -3.70 13.95
CA GLN A 150 3.68 -3.55 12.71
C GLN A 150 2.82 -2.30 12.79
N THR A 151 3.06 -1.35 11.89
CA THR A 151 2.29 -0.12 11.79
C THR A 151 1.42 -0.20 10.55
N PRO A 152 0.09 -0.30 10.70
CA PRO A 152 -0.80 -0.31 9.56
C PRO A 152 -0.83 1.06 8.88
N PHE A 153 -0.89 1.06 7.57
CA PHE A 153 -1.20 2.22 6.75
C PHE A 153 -2.08 1.81 5.58
N THR A 154 -2.70 2.81 4.96
CA THR A 154 -3.59 2.65 3.81
C THR A 154 -2.99 3.40 2.63
N THR A 155 -3.00 2.75 1.46
CA THR A 155 -2.76 3.39 0.17
C THR A 155 -4.10 3.69 -0.49
N TYR A 156 -4.28 4.94 -0.89
CA TYR A 156 -5.41 5.40 -1.69
C TYR A 156 -4.96 5.53 -3.14
N SER A 157 -5.66 4.85 -4.04
CA SER A 157 -5.36 4.89 -5.48
C SER A 157 -6.36 5.77 -6.23
N CYS A 158 -5.99 6.23 -7.43
CA CYS A 158 -6.96 6.84 -8.35
C CYS A 158 -7.84 5.80 -9.08
N ASN A 159 -7.73 4.50 -8.76
CA ASN A 159 -8.60 3.50 -9.36
C ASN A 159 -9.99 3.61 -8.75
N TYR A 160 -10.99 3.87 -9.58
CA TYR A 160 -12.37 4.00 -9.17
C TYR A 160 -13.31 3.19 -10.05
N LEU A 161 -14.50 2.91 -9.53
CA LEU A 161 -15.58 2.28 -10.26
C LEU A 161 -16.90 3.01 -9.99
N CYS A 162 -17.62 3.31 -11.06
CA CYS A 162 -19.00 3.81 -11.00
C CYS A 162 -19.95 2.62 -11.11
N SER A 163 -20.84 2.45 -10.13
CA SER A 163 -21.78 1.34 -10.07
C SER A 163 -23.20 1.87 -9.90
N ASN A 164 -24.19 1.22 -10.51
CA ASN A 164 -25.61 1.51 -10.23
C ASN A 164 -26.17 0.66 -9.06
N THR A 165 -25.31 -0.10 -8.38
CA THR A 165 -25.65 -0.93 -7.22
C THR A 165 -24.76 -0.58 -6.03
N SER A 166 -25.30 -0.76 -4.83
CA SER A 166 -24.57 -0.65 -3.56
C SER A 166 -23.81 -1.93 -3.20
N GLN A 167 -23.85 -2.96 -4.05
CA GLN A 167 -23.02 -4.15 -3.89
C GLN A 167 -21.54 -3.80 -4.07
N VAL A 168 -20.72 -4.25 -3.13
CA VAL A 168 -19.26 -4.10 -3.21
C VAL A 168 -18.75 -4.82 -4.48
N PRO A 169 -17.86 -4.21 -5.27
CA PRO A 169 -17.23 -4.89 -6.39
C PRO A 169 -16.44 -6.12 -5.91
N LEU A 170 -16.54 -7.21 -6.67
CA LEU A 170 -15.93 -8.51 -6.35
C LEU A 170 -14.62 -8.78 -7.09
N CYS A 171 -14.12 -7.81 -7.86
CA CYS A 171 -12.91 -7.98 -8.66
C CYS A 171 -11.93 -6.84 -8.43
N PRO A 172 -10.62 -7.10 -8.46
CA PRO A 172 -9.62 -6.03 -8.44
C PRO A 172 -9.74 -5.07 -9.65
N PRO A 173 -9.11 -3.89 -9.58
CA PRO A 173 -9.11 -2.92 -10.66
C PRO A 173 -8.62 -3.52 -11.99
N GLY A 174 -9.39 -3.30 -13.06
CA GLY A 174 -9.06 -3.80 -14.40
C GLY A 174 -9.56 -5.21 -14.72
N TYR A 175 -10.15 -5.93 -13.74
CA TYR A 175 -10.57 -7.32 -13.91
C TYR A 175 -12.09 -7.54 -13.87
N CYS A 176 -12.90 -6.49 -13.85
CA CYS A 176 -14.37 -6.60 -13.88
C CYS A 176 -14.86 -7.03 -15.28
N GLU A 177 -15.77 -7.99 -15.35
CA GLU A 177 -16.47 -8.31 -16.60
C GLU A 177 -17.46 -7.17 -16.95
N PRO A 178 -17.52 -6.72 -18.22
CA PRO A 178 -18.44 -5.66 -18.65
C PRO A 178 -19.90 -5.97 -18.30
N ASP A 179 -20.67 -4.92 -17.98
CA ASP A 179 -22.11 -5.01 -17.69
C ASP A 179 -22.51 -5.87 -16.49
N THR A 180 -21.56 -6.25 -15.63
CA THR A 180 -21.82 -7.06 -14.43
C THR A 180 -21.83 -6.27 -13.12
N ASN A 181 -21.65 -4.94 -13.16
CA ASN A 181 -21.37 -4.12 -11.98
C ASN A 181 -20.21 -4.66 -11.13
N CYS A 182 -19.22 -5.25 -11.80
CA CYS A 182 -18.08 -5.90 -11.19
C CYS A 182 -18.46 -6.99 -10.17
N GLN A 183 -19.61 -7.65 -10.37
CA GLN A 183 -20.02 -8.82 -9.59
C GLN A 183 -19.48 -10.12 -10.21
N LYS A 184 -18.76 -10.03 -11.33
CA LYS A 184 -18.08 -11.14 -11.97
C LYS A 184 -16.74 -10.68 -12.54
N CYS A 185 -15.71 -11.50 -12.35
CA CYS A 185 -14.37 -11.18 -12.79
C CYS A 185 -14.05 -11.84 -14.12
N THR A 186 -13.19 -11.19 -14.88
CA THR A 186 -12.41 -11.83 -15.95
C THR A 186 -11.60 -13.00 -15.37
N GLN A 187 -11.24 -13.97 -16.20
CA GLN A 187 -10.70 -15.26 -15.72
C GLN A 187 -9.34 -15.12 -15.02
N ASP A 188 -9.01 -16.09 -14.15
CA ASP A 188 -7.71 -16.28 -13.48
C ASP A 188 -7.24 -15.16 -12.51
N VAL A 189 -8.18 -14.60 -11.75
CA VAL A 189 -7.89 -13.56 -10.74
C VAL A 189 -7.25 -14.13 -9.47
N PHE A 190 -7.75 -15.26 -8.98
CA PHE A 190 -7.35 -15.86 -7.70
C PHE A 190 -6.46 -17.08 -7.89
N VAL A 191 -5.56 -17.33 -6.94
CA VAL A 191 -4.80 -18.58 -6.88
C VAL A 191 -5.78 -19.69 -6.49
N ASN A 192 -6.00 -20.65 -7.40
CA ASN A 192 -6.82 -21.85 -7.15
C ASN A 192 -6.23 -22.75 -6.05
#